data_AF-A0A2K8KKS7-F1
#
_entry.id   AF-A0A2K8KKS7-F1
#
_cell.length_a   1.000
_cell.length_b   1.000
_cell.length_c   1.000
_cell.angle_alpha   90.00
_cell.angle_beta   90.00
_cell.angle_gamma   90.00
#
_symmetry.space_group_name_H-M   'P 1'
#
loop_
_entity.id
_entity.type
_entity.pdbx_description
1 polymer ?
#
loop_
_entity_poly.entity_id
_entity_poly.type
_entity_poly.pdbx_seq_one_letter_code
_entity_poly.pdbx_strand_id
1 'polypeptide(L)'
;MELIVKKKFNIFKVLILTFLVVSVLFFIISSIYDWKIAEIFAKGFSNKISKIWIIFMDELGMYIFEPSVFVMFAIWWETFVLYQKKYAKNEFFNKNVWVSYIFYIVCFVLSALFIYFQTIQRFADYDSGFGSSFDPKLLESISWRHWSYAIVRVIQVSLMLFGAYYCRYIFSKRKDVFTQEYWIDAFKGMLYMMTLALMILAVKWSFGRPFYYNNIFSSILEEIEARGYTYNPNIIKWGAGVGARGDVPYFEWWEPNGFFENMKYWFASDSAGNLSDNAWWNRAFPSGHTTSNFAAFGLWFCFLGEHKGRKLTNKKIAVLVFCFLLLNSMKFSLMVYRFHWLSDLEFSTIFSILMIPAVNSLVDKHMTYFINLFKTRALKQTIPGVVIETKNGFYLCMYKEFGYQKISYYISPKKSAPEKISKKMKKFSLTQDE
;
A
#
# COMPACT_ATOMS: atom_id res chain seq x y z
N MET A 1 13.56 14.05 28.62
CA MET A 1 12.44 13.36 27.93
C MET A 1 12.58 13.39 26.39
N GLU A 2 12.94 14.54 25.82
CA GLU A 2 13.16 14.74 24.38
C GLU A 2 14.24 13.82 23.77
N LEU A 3 15.37 13.64 24.46
CA LEU A 3 16.45 12.71 24.08
C LEU A 3 15.98 11.25 23.91
N ILE A 4 15.08 10.77 24.78
CA ILE A 4 14.57 9.39 24.74
C ILE A 4 13.63 9.19 23.56
N VAL A 5 12.79 10.19 23.26
CA VAL A 5 11.87 10.17 22.11
C VAL A 5 12.67 10.16 20.79
N LYS A 6 13.69 11.01 20.68
CA LYS A 6 14.60 11.07 19.53
C LYS A 6 15.36 9.74 19.32
N LYS A 7 15.81 9.09 20.40
CA LYS A 7 16.47 7.78 20.34
C LYS A 7 15.55 6.69 19.75
N LYS A 8 14.28 6.61 20.19
CA LYS A 8 13.33 5.61 19.67
C LYS A 8 12.97 5.84 18.20
N PHE A 9 12.81 7.10 17.77
CA PHE A 9 12.54 7.42 16.38
C PHE A 9 13.73 7.09 15.46
N ASN A 10 14.96 7.32 15.93
CA ASN A 10 16.17 6.93 15.21
C ASN A 10 16.31 5.41 15.07
N ILE A 11 16.02 4.63 16.12
CA ILE A 11 15.99 3.15 16.03
C ILE A 11 15.00 2.71 14.95
N PHE A 12 13.81 3.31 14.92
CA PHE A 12 12.82 2.96 13.90
C PHE A 12 13.27 3.30 12.47
N LYS A 13 13.93 4.45 12.26
CA LYS A 13 14.55 4.78 10.96
C LYS A 13 15.61 3.76 10.56
N VAL A 14 16.44 3.32 11.50
CA VAL A 14 17.46 2.29 11.27
C VAL A 14 16.81 0.96 10.88
N LEU A 15 15.69 0.57 11.50
CA LEU A 15 14.95 -0.64 11.12
C LEU A 15 14.42 -0.57 9.69
N ILE A 16 13.78 0.55 9.28
CA ILE A 16 13.31 0.74 7.90
C ILE A 16 14.49 0.69 6.92
N LEU A 17 15.59 1.37 7.24
CA LEU A 17 16.78 1.40 6.38
C LEU A 17 17.40 0.00 6.25
N THR A 18 17.50 -0.74 7.35
CA THR A 18 18.01 -2.12 7.35
C THR A 18 17.12 -3.01 6.49
N PHE A 19 15.79 -2.89 6.65
CA PHE A 19 14.84 -3.65 5.84
C PHE A 19 14.95 -3.30 4.36
N LEU A 20 15.13 -2.02 4.01
CA LEU A 20 15.38 -1.59 2.63
C LEU A 20 16.68 -2.20 2.06
N VAL A 21 17.78 -2.13 2.82
CA VAL A 21 19.08 -2.69 2.38
C VAL A 21 18.98 -4.20 2.16
N VAL A 22 18.34 -4.93 3.08
CA VAL A 22 18.11 -6.37 2.92
C VAL A 22 17.25 -6.65 1.69
N SER A 23 16.19 -5.87 1.46
CA SER A 23 15.33 -6.03 0.28
C SER A 23 16.10 -5.78 -1.03
N VAL A 24 16.97 -4.77 -1.07
CA VAL A 24 17.85 -4.50 -2.22
C VAL A 24 18.82 -5.65 -2.46
N LEU A 25 19.44 -6.20 -1.41
CA LEU A 25 20.33 -7.36 -1.55
C LEU A 25 19.58 -8.58 -2.08
N PHE A 26 18.39 -8.89 -1.54
CA PHE A 26 17.56 -9.98 -2.05
C PHE A 26 17.07 -9.75 -3.47
N PHE A 27 16.76 -8.51 -3.85
CA PHE A 27 16.41 -8.17 -5.23
C PHE A 27 17.58 -8.43 -6.19
N ILE A 28 18.81 -8.07 -5.81
CA ILE A 28 20.01 -8.33 -6.63
C ILE A 28 20.25 -9.83 -6.75
N ILE A 29 20.16 -10.59 -5.65
CA ILE A 29 20.34 -12.04 -5.66
C ILE A 29 19.25 -12.72 -6.50
N SER A 30 17.98 -12.34 -6.34
CA SER A 30 16.88 -12.92 -7.09
C SER A 30 16.90 -12.54 -8.56
N SER A 31 17.51 -11.41 -8.93
CA SER A 31 17.74 -11.06 -10.33
C SER A 31 18.67 -12.05 -11.07
N ILE A 32 19.39 -12.91 -10.35
CA ILE A 32 20.30 -13.91 -10.94
C ILE A 32 19.81 -15.34 -10.67
N TYR A 33 19.18 -15.57 -9.51
CA TYR A 33 18.85 -16.90 -9.02
C TYR A 33 17.35 -17.13 -8.78
N ASP A 34 16.47 -16.30 -9.34
CA ASP A 34 15.01 -16.33 -9.09
C ASP A 34 14.42 -17.75 -9.22
N TRP A 35 14.77 -18.45 -10.30
CA TRP A 35 14.31 -19.82 -10.56
C TRP A 35 14.68 -20.80 -9.43
N LYS A 36 15.96 -20.85 -9.07
CA LYS A 36 16.45 -21.74 -8.00
C LYS A 36 15.82 -21.40 -6.65
N ILE A 37 15.58 -20.12 -6.39
CA ILE A 37 14.91 -19.67 -5.18
C ILE A 37 13.46 -20.16 -5.19
N ALA A 38 12.72 -19.98 -6.30
CA ALA A 38 11.34 -20.45 -6.43
C ALA A 38 11.22 -21.96 -6.21
N GLU A 39 12.11 -22.77 -6.79
CA GLU A 39 12.17 -24.22 -6.57
C GLU A 39 12.36 -24.60 -5.09
N ILE A 40 13.23 -23.90 -4.36
CA ILE A 40 13.46 -24.14 -2.93
C ILE A 40 12.19 -23.86 -2.12
N PHE A 41 11.56 -22.70 -2.35
CA PHE A 41 10.39 -22.29 -1.58
C PHE A 41 9.14 -23.13 -1.92
N ALA A 42 8.99 -23.56 -3.17
CA ALA A 42 7.87 -24.39 -3.59
C ALA A 42 7.82 -25.75 -2.88
N LYS A 43 8.95 -26.27 -2.38
CA LYS A 43 8.97 -27.48 -1.53
C LYS A 43 8.10 -27.34 -0.28
N GLY A 44 7.96 -26.11 0.23
CA GLY A 44 7.11 -25.80 1.38
C GLY A 44 5.61 -25.99 1.14
N PHE A 45 5.17 -26.08 -0.13
CA PHE A 45 3.76 -26.23 -0.51
C PHE A 45 3.17 -27.60 -0.17
N SER A 46 4.03 -28.61 0.03
CA SER A 46 3.65 -30.01 0.24
C SER A 46 2.83 -30.25 1.52
N ASN A 47 3.02 -29.45 2.58
CA ASN A 47 2.32 -29.63 3.85
C ASN A 47 1.00 -28.83 3.91
N LYS A 48 -0.05 -29.45 4.44
CA LYS A 48 -1.37 -28.85 4.68
C LYS A 48 -1.32 -27.57 5.50
N ILE A 49 -0.46 -27.48 6.52
CA ILE A 49 -0.30 -26.27 7.34
C ILE A 49 0.16 -25.09 6.47
N SER A 50 1.14 -25.32 5.60
CA SER A 50 1.61 -24.30 4.66
C SER A 50 0.49 -23.84 3.74
N LYS A 51 -0.33 -24.78 3.22
CA LYS A 51 -1.47 -24.44 2.37
C LYS A 51 -2.51 -23.56 3.08
N ILE A 52 -2.83 -23.84 4.35
CA ILE A 52 -3.74 -23.03 5.17
C ILE A 52 -3.17 -21.62 5.40
N TRP A 53 -1.88 -21.54 5.70
CA TRP A 53 -1.21 -20.25 5.87
C TRP A 53 -1.17 -19.44 4.56
N ILE A 54 -0.88 -20.10 3.44
CA ILE A 54 -0.83 -19.51 2.11
C ILE A 54 -2.18 -18.90 1.74
N ILE A 55 -3.25 -19.67 1.86
CA ILE A 55 -4.57 -19.21 1.47
C ILE A 55 -5.07 -18.07 2.36
N PHE A 56 -4.78 -18.13 3.66
CA PHE A 56 -5.10 -17.04 4.57
C PHE A 56 -4.39 -15.75 4.16
N MET A 57 -3.09 -15.84 3.83
CA MET A 57 -2.32 -14.68 3.37
C MET A 57 -2.77 -14.20 1.98
N ASP A 58 -3.07 -15.09 1.04
CA ASP A 58 -3.60 -14.73 -0.28
C ASP A 58 -4.89 -13.90 -0.16
N GLU A 59 -5.86 -14.39 0.63
CA GLU A 59 -7.10 -13.65 0.90
C GLU A 59 -6.84 -12.35 1.68
N LEU A 60 -5.97 -12.37 2.69
CA LEU A 60 -5.64 -11.17 3.47
C LEU A 60 -5.02 -10.07 2.60
N GLY A 61 -4.09 -10.43 1.71
CA GLY A 61 -3.37 -9.49 0.85
C GLY A 61 -4.29 -8.80 -0.16
N MET A 62 -5.37 -9.47 -0.56
CA MET A 62 -6.40 -8.90 -1.43
C MET A 62 -7.24 -7.84 -0.73
N TYR A 63 -7.53 -7.99 0.57
CA TYR A 63 -8.58 -7.22 1.24
C TYR A 63 -8.10 -6.31 2.38
N ILE A 64 -6.86 -6.43 2.85
CA ILE A 64 -6.34 -5.65 3.99
C ILE A 64 -6.21 -4.14 3.73
N PHE A 65 -6.20 -3.70 2.47
CA PHE A 65 -6.11 -2.29 2.13
C PHE A 65 -7.38 -1.52 2.49
N GLU A 66 -8.57 -2.14 2.39
CA GLU A 66 -9.86 -1.46 2.53
C GLU A 66 -10.06 -0.85 3.94
N PRO A 67 -9.81 -1.57 5.06
CA PRO A 67 -9.87 -0.97 6.40
C PRO A 67 -8.93 0.23 6.57
N SER A 68 -7.77 0.20 5.90
CA SER A 68 -6.78 1.26 6.02
C SER A 68 -7.22 2.52 5.29
N VAL A 69 -7.76 2.38 4.09
CA VAL A 69 -8.40 3.48 3.34
C VAL A 69 -9.57 4.06 4.15
N PHE A 70 -10.42 3.20 4.71
CA PHE A 70 -11.54 3.60 5.56
C PHE A 70 -11.08 4.48 6.75
N VAL A 71 -10.06 4.03 7.51
CA VAL A 71 -9.55 4.80 8.66
C VAL A 71 -8.96 6.15 8.23
N MET A 72 -8.28 6.22 7.08
CA MET A 72 -7.74 7.49 6.58
C MET A 72 -8.85 8.49 6.25
N PHE A 73 -9.88 8.04 5.53
CA PHE A 73 -11.04 8.89 5.24
C PHE A 73 -11.80 9.25 6.52
N ALA A 74 -11.90 8.36 7.50
CA ALA A 74 -12.51 8.65 8.79
C ALA A 74 -11.77 9.78 9.53
N ILE A 75 -10.43 9.73 9.57
CA ILE A 75 -9.61 10.81 10.16
C ILE A 75 -9.86 12.13 9.44
N TRP A 76 -9.93 12.10 8.11
CA TRP A 76 -10.18 13.29 7.30
C TRP A 76 -11.58 13.86 7.55
N TRP A 77 -12.61 13.01 7.55
CA TRP A 77 -14.00 13.37 7.84
C TRP A 77 -14.17 13.95 9.25
N GLU A 78 -13.63 13.28 10.26
CA GLU A 78 -13.70 13.75 11.65
C GLU A 78 -13.00 15.09 11.83
N THR A 79 -11.84 15.27 11.18
CA THR A 79 -11.14 16.56 11.22
C THR A 79 -11.95 17.65 10.53
N PHE A 80 -12.58 17.36 9.39
CA PHE A 80 -13.46 18.29 8.69
C PHE A 80 -14.67 18.70 9.55
N VAL A 81 -15.38 17.74 10.13
CA VAL A 81 -16.53 18.01 11.02
C VAL A 81 -16.09 18.84 12.23
N LEU A 82 -14.95 18.50 12.85
CA LEU A 82 -14.40 19.28 13.95
C LEU A 82 -14.05 20.72 13.55
N TYR A 83 -13.50 20.91 12.35
CA TYR A 83 -13.18 22.23 11.84
C TYR A 83 -14.45 23.08 11.69
N GLN A 84 -15.50 22.49 11.09
CA GLN A 84 -16.78 23.15 10.90
C GLN A 84 -17.40 23.59 12.22
N LYS A 85 -17.35 22.74 13.25
CA LYS A 85 -17.91 23.05 14.58
C LYS A 85 -17.11 24.11 15.34
N LYS A 86 -15.78 23.94 15.42
CA LYS A 86 -14.93 24.73 16.32
C LYS A 86 -14.45 26.05 15.72
N TYR A 87 -14.06 26.04 14.45
CA TYR A 87 -13.39 27.18 13.80
C TYR A 87 -14.30 27.92 12.85
N ALA A 88 -14.99 27.22 11.95
CA ALA A 88 -15.96 27.86 11.05
C ALA A 88 -17.28 28.23 11.77
N LYS A 89 -17.51 27.67 12.96
CA LYS A 89 -18.73 27.85 13.78
C LYS A 89 -20.02 27.62 12.99
N ASN A 90 -20.00 26.68 12.06
CA ASN A 90 -21.12 26.40 11.17
C ASN A 90 -22.30 25.81 11.97
N GLU A 91 -23.42 26.55 12.03
CA GLU A 91 -24.60 26.15 12.79
C GLU A 91 -25.17 24.80 12.35
N PHE A 92 -25.13 24.50 11.05
CA PHE A 92 -25.65 23.24 10.53
C PHE A 92 -24.95 22.04 11.19
N PHE A 93 -23.62 22.07 11.26
CA PHE A 93 -22.83 20.98 11.87
C PHE A 93 -23.02 20.93 13.39
N ASN A 94 -23.25 22.08 14.04
CA ASN A 94 -23.51 22.14 15.48
C ASN A 94 -24.88 21.55 15.85
N LYS A 95 -25.92 21.87 15.07
CA LYS A 95 -27.30 21.40 15.27
C LYS A 95 -27.48 19.94 14.84
N ASN A 96 -26.83 19.51 13.76
CA ASN A 96 -27.03 18.19 13.14
C ASN A 96 -25.92 17.20 13.51
N VAL A 97 -26.03 16.57 14.68
CA VAL A 97 -25.04 15.58 15.15
C VAL A 97 -24.93 14.37 14.21
N TRP A 98 -26.02 14.01 13.52
CA TRP A 98 -26.08 12.90 12.56
C TRP A 98 -25.06 13.04 11.42
N VAL A 99 -24.65 14.26 11.06
CA VAL A 99 -23.63 14.51 10.02
C VAL A 99 -22.30 13.86 10.40
N SER A 100 -22.00 13.70 11.69
CA SER A 100 -20.80 12.96 12.09
C SER A 100 -20.88 11.46 11.79
N TYR A 101 -22.10 10.91 11.68
CA TYR A 101 -22.36 9.49 11.46
C TYR A 101 -22.58 9.11 9.99
N ILE A 102 -23.02 10.06 9.14
CA ILE A 102 -23.35 9.77 7.73
C ILE A 102 -22.19 9.11 6.97
N PHE A 103 -20.95 9.59 7.18
CA PHE A 103 -19.77 8.99 6.58
C PHE A 103 -19.65 7.49 6.91
N TYR A 104 -19.78 7.14 8.20
CA TYR A 104 -19.66 5.75 8.63
C TYR A 104 -20.78 4.89 8.06
N ILE A 105 -22.03 5.39 8.08
CA ILE A 105 -23.18 4.68 7.51
C ILE A 105 -22.95 4.41 6.01
N VAL A 106 -22.57 5.43 5.24
CA VAL A 106 -22.29 5.29 3.81
C VAL A 106 -21.15 4.31 3.57
N CYS A 107 -20.04 4.41 4.31
CA CYS A 107 -18.92 3.49 4.15
C CYS A 107 -19.26 2.04 4.50
N PHE A 108 -20.06 1.79 5.56
CA PHE A 108 -20.48 0.43 5.90
C PHE A 108 -21.47 -0.14 4.88
N VAL A 109 -22.40 0.67 4.35
CA VAL A 109 -23.29 0.25 3.26
C VAL A 109 -22.48 -0.10 2.01
N LEU A 110 -21.55 0.77 1.61
CA LEU A 110 -20.68 0.52 0.45
C LEU A 110 -19.80 -0.71 0.66
N SER A 111 -19.23 -0.90 1.84
CA SER A 111 -18.43 -2.09 2.17
C SER A 111 -19.27 -3.37 2.14
N ALA A 112 -20.49 -3.35 2.69
CA ALA A 112 -21.41 -4.48 2.62
C ALA A 112 -21.79 -4.85 1.18
N LEU A 113 -22.10 -3.84 0.35
CA LEU A 113 -22.37 -4.05 -1.08
C LEU A 113 -21.13 -4.61 -1.79
N PHE A 114 -19.95 -4.07 -1.52
CA PHE A 114 -18.70 -4.53 -2.11
C PHE A 114 -18.37 -5.98 -1.74
N ILE A 115 -18.50 -6.33 -0.45
CA ILE A 115 -18.32 -7.71 0.02
C ILE A 115 -19.33 -8.64 -0.66
N TYR A 116 -20.60 -8.24 -0.79
CA TYR A 116 -21.63 -9.02 -1.48
C TYR A 116 -21.27 -9.27 -2.94
N PHE A 117 -20.99 -8.21 -3.71
CA PHE A 117 -20.61 -8.33 -5.13
C PHE A 117 -19.34 -9.16 -5.32
N GLN A 118 -18.32 -8.95 -4.50
CA GLN A 118 -17.08 -9.74 -4.58
C GLN A 118 -17.30 -11.22 -4.23
N THR A 119 -18.20 -11.52 -3.31
CA THR A 119 -18.55 -12.90 -2.97
C THR A 119 -19.23 -13.58 -4.14
N ILE A 120 -20.18 -12.91 -4.81
CA ILE A 120 -20.83 -13.43 -6.02
C ILE A 120 -19.80 -13.66 -7.13
N GLN A 121 -19.02 -12.64 -7.47
CA GLN A 121 -18.03 -12.72 -8.54
C GLN A 121 -16.98 -13.82 -8.30
N ARG A 122 -16.66 -14.11 -7.04
CA ARG A 122 -15.62 -15.08 -6.69
C ARG A 122 -16.14 -16.50 -6.57
N PHE A 123 -17.39 -16.69 -6.15
CA PHE A 123 -17.87 -18.01 -5.72
C PHE A 123 -19.20 -18.49 -6.34
N ALA A 124 -20.03 -17.61 -6.94
CA ALA A 124 -21.35 -18.03 -7.44
C ALA A 124 -21.23 -19.06 -8.59
N ASP A 125 -20.34 -18.79 -9.54
CA ASP A 125 -20.07 -19.64 -10.71
C ASP A 125 -18.59 -20.02 -10.76
N TYR A 126 -17.99 -20.32 -9.61
CA TYR A 126 -16.56 -20.64 -9.57
C TYR A 126 -16.29 -21.90 -10.38
N ASP A 127 -15.59 -21.76 -11.50
CA ASP A 127 -14.91 -22.83 -12.20
C ASP A 127 -13.58 -22.29 -12.70
N SER A 128 -12.51 -22.95 -12.28
CA SER A 128 -11.15 -22.57 -12.65
C SER A 128 -10.58 -23.45 -13.76
N GLY A 129 -11.43 -24.17 -14.49
CA GLY A 129 -11.05 -25.16 -15.50
C GLY A 129 -10.92 -26.58 -14.93
N PHE A 130 -11.33 -26.82 -13.69
CA PHE A 130 -11.25 -28.12 -13.01
C PHE A 130 -12.54 -28.48 -12.26
N GLY A 131 -13.64 -27.77 -12.56
CA GLY A 131 -14.91 -27.87 -11.86
C GLY A 131 -14.97 -26.99 -10.61
N SER A 132 -16.18 -26.90 -10.04
CA SER A 132 -16.49 -25.91 -8.99
C SER A 132 -16.04 -26.27 -7.58
N SER A 133 -15.63 -27.52 -7.35
CA SER A 133 -15.29 -28.03 -6.01
C SER A 133 -13.79 -27.98 -5.70
N PHE A 134 -12.94 -27.66 -6.68
CA PHE A 134 -11.49 -27.77 -6.59
C PHE A 134 -10.79 -26.44 -6.84
N ASP A 135 -9.78 -26.15 -6.00
CA ASP A 135 -8.91 -25.01 -6.15
C ASP A 135 -7.55 -25.46 -6.71
N PRO A 136 -7.29 -25.24 -8.02
CA PRO A 136 -6.05 -25.66 -8.65
C PRO A 136 -4.83 -24.91 -8.14
N LYS A 137 -5.00 -23.72 -7.56
CA LYS A 137 -3.87 -22.98 -6.99
C LYS A 137 -3.32 -23.68 -5.74
N LEU A 138 -4.20 -24.32 -4.97
CA LEU A 138 -3.87 -25.01 -3.70
C LEU A 138 -3.78 -26.53 -3.82
N LEU A 139 -4.29 -27.09 -4.91
CA LEU A 139 -4.44 -28.54 -5.10
C LEU A 139 -5.28 -29.15 -3.97
N GLU A 140 -6.40 -28.51 -3.64
CA GLU A 140 -7.29 -28.84 -2.53
C GLU A 140 -8.74 -28.46 -2.85
N SER A 141 -9.68 -28.89 -2.01
CA SER A 141 -11.07 -28.42 -2.08
C SER A 141 -11.17 -26.90 -1.91
N ILE A 142 -12.02 -26.27 -2.72
CA ILE A 142 -12.33 -24.83 -2.65
C ILE A 142 -12.90 -24.39 -1.28
N SER A 143 -13.42 -25.33 -0.48
CA SER A 143 -13.93 -25.07 0.88
C SER A 143 -12.93 -24.35 1.78
N TRP A 144 -11.63 -24.67 1.67
CA TRP A 144 -10.58 -23.98 2.43
C TRP A 144 -10.51 -22.49 2.09
N ARG A 145 -10.77 -22.13 0.82
CA ARG A 145 -10.83 -20.73 0.37
C ARG A 145 -12.02 -20.00 0.91
N HIS A 146 -13.19 -20.64 0.92
CA HIS A 146 -14.38 -20.07 1.53
C HIS A 146 -14.15 -19.73 3.01
N TRP A 147 -13.56 -20.64 3.78
CA TRP A 147 -13.25 -20.40 5.19
C TRP A 147 -12.25 -19.26 5.38
N SER A 148 -11.16 -19.26 4.61
CA SER A 148 -10.13 -18.22 4.70
C SER A 148 -10.68 -16.85 4.32
N TYR A 149 -11.47 -16.78 3.25
CA TYR A 149 -12.18 -15.59 2.83
C TYR A 149 -13.12 -15.07 3.93
N ALA A 150 -13.95 -15.94 4.50
CA ALA A 150 -14.87 -15.56 5.57
C ALA A 150 -14.13 -15.00 6.79
N ILE A 151 -13.05 -15.67 7.23
CA ILE A 151 -12.22 -15.19 8.36
C ILE A 151 -11.62 -13.81 8.04
N VAL A 152 -11.06 -13.63 6.84
CA VAL A 152 -10.49 -12.34 6.42
C VAL A 152 -11.55 -11.25 6.38
N ARG A 153 -12.78 -11.53 5.93
CA ARG A 153 -13.88 -10.56 5.98
C ARG A 153 -14.30 -10.19 7.39
N VAL A 154 -14.33 -11.16 8.31
CA VAL A 154 -14.59 -10.88 9.72
C VAL A 154 -13.50 -9.97 10.30
N ILE A 155 -12.23 -10.25 10.02
CA ILE A 155 -11.11 -9.39 10.42
C ILE A 155 -11.26 -7.98 9.83
N GLN A 156 -11.57 -7.88 8.54
CA GLN A 156 -11.75 -6.63 7.82
C GLN A 156 -12.84 -5.75 8.45
N VAL A 157 -14.04 -6.31 8.63
CA VAL A 157 -15.18 -5.60 9.23
C VAL A 157 -14.86 -5.23 10.68
N SER A 158 -14.19 -6.10 11.43
CA SER A 158 -13.77 -5.83 12.82
C SER A 158 -12.79 -4.64 12.90
N LEU A 159 -11.82 -4.56 11.99
CA LEU A 159 -10.90 -3.43 11.90
C LEU A 159 -11.62 -2.13 11.53
N MET A 160 -12.60 -2.18 10.62
CA MET A 160 -13.42 -1.03 10.27
C MET A 160 -14.30 -0.57 11.44
N LEU A 161 -14.95 -1.49 12.15
CA LEU A 161 -15.75 -1.18 13.35
C LEU A 161 -14.89 -0.56 14.45
N PHE A 162 -13.71 -1.13 14.71
CA PHE A 162 -12.75 -0.57 15.65
C PHE A 162 -12.27 0.83 15.21
N GLY A 163 -11.96 0.99 13.93
CA GLY A 163 -11.57 2.27 13.33
C GLY A 163 -12.66 3.33 13.47
N ALA A 164 -13.92 2.96 13.21
CA ALA A 164 -15.09 3.81 13.37
C ALA A 164 -15.27 4.24 14.82
N TYR A 165 -15.24 3.27 15.74
CA TYR A 165 -15.34 3.53 17.17
C TYR A 165 -14.24 4.48 17.64
N TYR A 166 -12.99 4.19 17.29
CA TYR A 166 -11.86 5.02 17.68
C TYR A 166 -11.97 6.43 17.09
N CYS A 167 -12.26 6.56 15.80
CA CYS A 167 -12.34 7.87 15.15
C CYS A 167 -13.49 8.71 15.71
N ARG A 168 -14.68 8.12 15.84
CA ARG A 168 -15.89 8.80 16.29
C ARG A 168 -15.87 9.16 17.77
N TYR A 169 -15.43 8.26 18.64
CA TYR A 169 -15.61 8.43 20.09
C TYR A 169 -14.34 8.87 20.82
N ILE A 170 -13.15 8.57 20.28
CA ILE A 170 -11.87 8.90 20.91
C ILE A 170 -11.19 10.04 20.16
N PHE A 171 -10.93 9.88 18.86
CA PHE A 171 -10.20 10.86 18.05
C PHE A 171 -10.95 12.20 17.94
N SER A 172 -12.27 12.18 17.71
CA SER A 172 -13.06 13.40 17.59
C SER A 172 -13.04 14.30 18.84
N LYS A 173 -12.69 13.75 20.02
CA LYS A 173 -12.61 14.51 21.28
C LYS A 173 -11.21 15.06 21.56
N ARG A 174 -10.23 14.74 20.73
CA ARG A 174 -8.84 15.15 20.93
C ARG A 174 -8.67 16.65 20.68
N LYS A 175 -7.93 17.32 21.57
CA LYS A 175 -7.62 18.75 21.47
C LYS A 175 -6.48 19.04 20.47
N ASP A 176 -5.68 18.03 20.17
CA ASP A 176 -4.44 18.11 19.41
C ASP A 176 -4.58 17.67 17.94
N VAL A 177 -5.82 17.50 17.45
CA VAL A 177 -6.11 17.07 16.06
C VAL A 177 -5.47 17.99 15.02
N PHE A 178 -5.62 19.31 15.22
CA PHE A 178 -5.10 20.33 14.30
C PHE A 178 -3.63 20.64 14.54
N THR A 179 -3.18 20.72 15.80
CA THR A 179 -1.77 21.03 16.13
C THR A 179 -0.83 19.91 15.69
N GLN A 180 -1.28 18.66 15.74
CA GLN A 180 -0.53 17.51 15.23
C GLN A 180 -0.87 17.16 13.77
N GLU A 181 -1.73 17.93 13.09
CA GLU A 181 -1.97 17.80 11.64
C GLU A 181 -2.30 16.39 11.15
N TYR A 182 -3.18 15.68 11.88
CA TYR A 182 -3.57 14.31 11.53
C TYR A 182 -4.21 14.20 10.13
N TRP A 183 -4.92 15.23 9.70
CA TRP A 183 -5.53 15.29 8.37
C TRP A 183 -4.51 15.37 7.23
N ILE A 184 -3.36 16.04 7.44
CA ILE A 184 -2.27 16.08 6.45
C ILE A 184 -1.67 14.69 6.29
N ASP A 185 -1.50 13.96 7.39
CA ASP A 185 -0.92 12.62 7.35
C ASP A 185 -1.89 11.58 6.80
N ALA A 186 -3.19 11.73 7.07
CA ALA A 186 -4.21 10.93 6.40
C ALA A 186 -4.16 11.13 4.89
N PHE A 187 -4.02 12.39 4.45
CA PHE A 187 -3.85 12.72 3.02
C PHE A 187 -2.56 12.14 2.43
N LYS A 188 -1.43 12.21 3.15
CA LYS A 188 -0.18 11.52 2.74
C LYS A 188 -0.38 10.03 2.59
N GLY A 189 -1.04 9.39 3.55
CA GLY A 189 -1.35 7.98 3.50
C GLY A 189 -2.21 7.61 2.28
N MET A 190 -3.25 8.38 1.99
CA MET A 190 -4.08 8.18 0.80
C MET A 190 -3.30 8.36 -0.51
N LEU A 191 -2.48 9.43 -0.61
CA LEU A 191 -1.65 9.66 -1.78
C LEU A 191 -0.63 8.53 -1.97
N TYR A 192 -0.02 8.04 -0.89
CA TYR A 192 0.87 6.89 -0.91
C TYR A 192 0.17 5.64 -1.44
N MET A 193 -1.01 5.30 -0.92
CA MET A 193 -1.80 4.17 -1.40
C MET A 193 -2.17 4.29 -2.89
N MET A 194 -2.54 5.50 -3.34
CA MET A 194 -2.83 5.78 -4.74
C MET A 194 -1.59 5.62 -5.63
N THR A 195 -0.44 6.14 -5.22
CA THR A 195 0.83 5.97 -5.96
C THR A 195 1.20 4.50 -6.10
N LEU A 196 1.03 3.71 -5.04
CA LEU A 196 1.26 2.27 -5.07
C LEU A 196 0.32 1.55 -6.06
N ALA A 197 -0.98 1.87 -6.03
CA ALA A 197 -1.96 1.28 -6.94
C ALA A 197 -1.69 1.64 -8.40
N LEU A 198 -1.31 2.89 -8.68
CA LEU A 198 -0.95 3.34 -10.03
C LEU A 198 0.32 2.64 -10.54
N MET A 199 1.32 2.41 -9.67
CA MET A 199 2.51 1.64 -10.04
C MET A 199 2.13 0.20 -10.41
N ILE A 200 1.30 -0.48 -9.61
CA ILE A 200 0.82 -1.83 -9.95
C ILE A 200 0.12 -1.83 -11.29
N LEU A 201 -0.82 -0.89 -11.51
CA LEU A 201 -1.59 -0.81 -12.74
C LEU A 201 -0.68 -0.56 -13.95
N ALA A 202 0.26 0.38 -13.88
CA ALA A 202 1.15 0.64 -14.99
C ALA A 202 2.08 -0.56 -15.27
N VAL A 203 2.76 -1.08 -14.23
CA VAL A 203 3.83 -2.06 -14.44
C VAL A 203 3.28 -3.47 -14.69
N LYS A 204 2.20 -3.91 -14.03
CA LYS A 204 1.62 -5.25 -14.28
C LYS A 204 1.18 -5.43 -15.72
N TRP A 205 0.51 -4.42 -16.27
CA TRP A 205 0.04 -4.44 -17.65
C TRP A 205 1.18 -4.27 -18.65
N SER A 206 2.28 -3.64 -18.23
CA SER A 206 3.46 -3.48 -19.07
C SER A 206 4.28 -4.77 -19.22
N PHE A 207 4.48 -5.50 -18.13
CA PHE A 207 5.43 -6.62 -18.10
C PHE A 207 4.79 -7.98 -18.36
N GLY A 208 3.59 -8.26 -17.83
CA GLY A 208 2.93 -9.55 -18.04
C GLY A 208 3.79 -10.79 -17.77
N ARG A 209 4.67 -10.69 -16.78
CA ARG A 209 5.59 -11.76 -16.38
C ARG A 209 4.80 -12.93 -15.79
N PRO A 210 4.88 -14.15 -16.34
CA PRO A 210 4.17 -15.32 -15.81
C PRO A 210 4.51 -15.66 -14.37
N PHE A 211 3.59 -16.33 -13.66
CA PHE A 211 3.87 -16.86 -12.33
C PHE A 211 4.67 -18.15 -12.41
N TYR A 212 5.46 -18.45 -11.38
CA TYR A 212 6.18 -19.72 -11.30
C TYR A 212 5.26 -20.94 -11.48
N TYR A 213 4.03 -20.88 -10.92
CA TYR A 213 2.98 -21.87 -11.15
C TYR A 213 2.76 -22.18 -12.64
N ASN A 214 2.75 -21.17 -13.52
CA ASN A 214 2.53 -21.36 -14.96
C ASN A 214 3.77 -21.96 -15.67
N ASN A 215 4.97 -21.71 -15.15
CA ASN A 215 6.22 -22.19 -15.72
C ASN A 215 6.52 -23.66 -15.43
N ILE A 216 5.78 -24.27 -14.50
CA ILE A 216 5.83 -25.70 -14.17
C ILE A 216 4.43 -26.33 -14.23
N PHE A 217 3.51 -25.72 -14.98
CA PHE A 217 2.12 -26.12 -15.04
C PHE A 217 1.93 -27.56 -15.52
N SER A 218 2.77 -28.05 -16.43
CA SER A 218 2.72 -29.42 -16.95
C SER A 218 2.79 -30.45 -15.80
N SER A 219 3.78 -30.31 -14.93
CA SER A 219 3.97 -31.17 -13.75
C SER A 219 2.83 -31.04 -12.73
N ILE A 220 2.28 -29.84 -12.56
CA ILE A 220 1.14 -29.60 -11.67
C ILE A 220 -0.12 -30.25 -12.23
N LEU A 221 -0.33 -30.15 -13.55
CA LEU A 221 -1.46 -30.73 -14.24
C LEU A 221 -1.46 -32.25 -14.13
N GLU A 222 -0.30 -32.90 -14.29
CA GLU A 222 -0.14 -34.33 -14.06
C GLU A 222 -0.57 -34.72 -12.62
N GLU A 223 -0.18 -33.94 -11.62
CA GLU A 223 -0.59 -34.16 -10.23
C GLU A 223 -2.11 -34.00 -10.04
N ILE A 224 -2.71 -33.00 -10.69
CA ILE A 224 -4.16 -32.74 -10.61
C ILE A 224 -4.95 -33.88 -11.28
N GLU A 225 -4.53 -34.32 -12.46
CA GLU A 225 -5.18 -35.40 -13.21
C GLU A 225 -5.02 -36.75 -12.51
N ALA A 226 -3.87 -37.00 -11.86
CA ALA A 226 -3.67 -38.18 -11.02
C ALA A 226 -4.65 -38.23 -9.82
N ARG A 227 -5.23 -37.10 -9.42
CA ARG A 227 -6.27 -37.00 -8.38
C ARG A 227 -7.69 -37.11 -8.94
N GLY A 228 -7.85 -37.31 -10.25
CA GLY A 228 -9.14 -37.53 -10.92
C GLY A 228 -9.85 -36.26 -11.41
N TYR A 229 -9.15 -35.13 -11.47
CA TYR A 229 -9.71 -33.88 -12.02
C TYR A 229 -9.33 -33.70 -13.49
N THR A 230 -10.31 -33.35 -14.33
CA THR A 230 -10.08 -33.10 -15.76
C THR A 230 -9.92 -31.62 -16.03
N TYR A 231 -8.85 -31.25 -16.74
CA TYR A 231 -8.60 -29.87 -17.13
C TYR A 231 -9.40 -29.46 -18.37
N ASN A 232 -10.12 -28.33 -18.26
CA ASN A 232 -10.86 -27.68 -19.34
C ASN A 232 -10.25 -26.30 -19.67
N PRO A 233 -9.43 -26.20 -20.73
CA PRO A 233 -8.77 -24.95 -21.12
C PRO A 233 -9.71 -23.91 -21.74
N ASN A 234 -10.97 -24.27 -22.04
CA ASN A 234 -11.96 -23.31 -22.56
C ASN A 234 -12.54 -22.40 -21.46
N ILE A 235 -12.36 -22.77 -20.20
CA ILE A 235 -12.81 -21.97 -19.04
C ILE A 235 -11.69 -21.01 -18.62
N ILE A 236 -10.51 -21.57 -18.31
CA ILE A 236 -9.30 -20.80 -18.01
C ILE A 236 -8.11 -21.55 -18.62
N LYS A 237 -7.30 -20.85 -19.41
CA LYS A 237 -5.98 -21.35 -19.81
C LYS A 237 -5.04 -21.13 -18.64
N TRP A 238 -4.33 -22.15 -18.14
CA TRP A 238 -3.28 -22.00 -17.12
C TRP A 238 -1.87 -22.16 -17.68
N GLY A 239 -1.71 -22.98 -18.72
CA GLY A 239 -0.46 -23.23 -19.43
C GLY A 239 -0.43 -22.63 -20.84
N ALA A 240 0.58 -23.05 -21.60
CA ALA A 240 0.76 -22.72 -23.02
C ALA A 240 0.66 -23.96 -23.92
N GLY A 241 0.81 -23.77 -25.23
CA GLY A 241 0.82 -24.85 -26.22
C GLY A 241 -0.55 -25.48 -26.50
N VAL A 242 -0.54 -26.69 -27.09
CA VAL A 242 -1.77 -27.40 -27.51
C VAL A 242 -2.65 -27.66 -26.30
N GLY A 243 -3.87 -27.11 -26.33
CA GLY A 243 -4.82 -27.21 -25.23
C GLY A 243 -4.40 -26.49 -23.95
N ALA A 244 -3.42 -25.57 -24.00
CA ALA A 244 -2.91 -24.84 -22.84
C ALA A 244 -2.43 -25.76 -21.69
N ARG A 245 -1.84 -26.91 -22.04
CA ARG A 245 -1.38 -27.96 -21.10
C ARG A 245 0.12 -27.91 -20.80
N GLY A 246 0.90 -27.19 -21.59
CA GLY A 246 2.34 -27.08 -21.45
C GLY A 246 2.76 -25.93 -20.52
N ASP A 247 4.06 -25.90 -20.22
CA ASP A 247 4.67 -24.83 -19.43
C ASP A 247 4.73 -23.52 -20.21
N VAL A 248 4.51 -22.42 -19.50
CA VAL A 248 4.73 -21.08 -20.04
C VAL A 248 6.23 -20.76 -19.98
N PRO A 249 6.81 -20.06 -20.97
CA PRO A 249 8.19 -19.59 -20.89
C PRO A 249 8.44 -18.68 -19.69
N TYR A 250 9.60 -18.84 -19.07
CA TYR A 250 10.07 -17.94 -18.02
C TYR A 250 10.57 -16.62 -18.62
N PHE A 251 10.30 -15.52 -17.94
CA PHE A 251 10.80 -14.19 -18.29
C PHE A 251 11.45 -13.57 -17.06
N GLU A 252 12.56 -12.87 -17.27
CA GLU A 252 13.19 -12.10 -16.21
C GLU A 252 12.36 -10.86 -15.85
N TRP A 253 12.54 -10.30 -14.65
CA TRP A 253 11.71 -9.16 -14.21
C TRP A 253 11.91 -7.90 -15.05
N TRP A 254 13.04 -7.78 -15.77
CA TRP A 254 13.34 -6.67 -16.67
C TRP A 254 12.87 -6.91 -18.11
N GLU A 255 12.27 -8.07 -18.41
CA GLU A 255 11.83 -8.44 -19.75
C GLU A 255 10.32 -8.26 -19.90
N PRO A 256 9.86 -7.24 -20.66
CA PRO A 256 8.43 -7.09 -20.92
C PRO A 256 7.91 -8.17 -21.87
N ASN A 257 6.82 -8.84 -21.50
CA ASN A 257 6.11 -9.82 -22.34
C ASN A 257 5.11 -9.10 -23.28
N GLY A 258 5.53 -8.78 -24.50
CA GLY A 258 4.62 -8.27 -25.55
C GLY A 258 4.00 -6.90 -25.27
N PHE A 259 4.72 -5.96 -24.63
CA PHE A 259 4.20 -4.65 -24.20
C PHE A 259 3.31 -3.95 -25.23
N PHE A 260 3.83 -3.69 -26.43
CA PHE A 260 3.10 -2.95 -27.48
C PHE A 260 1.91 -3.74 -28.05
N GLU A 261 2.07 -5.05 -28.20
CA GLU A 261 1.04 -5.95 -28.73
C GLU A 261 -0.17 -6.03 -27.79
N ASN A 262 0.10 -5.93 -26.49
CA ASN A 262 -0.88 -6.09 -25.43
C ASN A 262 -1.58 -4.78 -25.04
N MET A 263 -1.13 -3.60 -25.50
CA MET A 263 -1.77 -2.31 -25.20
C MET A 263 -3.26 -2.27 -25.55
N LYS A 264 -3.65 -2.96 -26.63
CA LYS A 264 -5.06 -3.07 -27.06
C LYS A 264 -5.98 -3.73 -26.02
N TYR A 265 -5.41 -4.47 -25.07
CA TYR A 265 -6.14 -5.17 -24.01
C TYR A 265 -6.17 -4.42 -22.68
N TRP A 266 -5.46 -3.29 -22.53
CA TRP A 266 -5.33 -2.58 -21.25
C TRP A 266 -6.66 -2.11 -20.64
N PHE A 267 -7.64 -1.87 -21.49
CA PHE A 267 -8.98 -1.42 -21.09
C PHE A 267 -10.08 -2.44 -21.44
N ALA A 268 -9.71 -3.65 -21.85
CA ALA A 268 -10.65 -4.71 -22.18
C ALA A 268 -11.03 -5.50 -20.92
N SER A 269 -12.33 -5.72 -20.71
CA SER A 269 -12.86 -6.52 -19.58
C SER A 269 -12.39 -7.98 -19.62
N ASP A 270 -12.19 -8.53 -20.82
CA ASP A 270 -11.95 -9.98 -21.05
C ASP A 270 -10.47 -10.32 -21.28
N SER A 271 -9.57 -9.42 -20.89
CA SER A 271 -8.15 -9.44 -21.27
C SER A 271 -7.29 -10.56 -20.67
N ALA A 272 -7.85 -11.51 -19.90
CA ALA A 272 -7.04 -12.26 -18.93
C ALA A 272 -7.07 -13.80 -18.99
N GLY A 273 -7.85 -14.47 -19.84
CA GLY A 273 -7.88 -15.95 -19.83
C GLY A 273 -7.85 -16.61 -21.21
N ASN A 274 -8.42 -15.95 -22.22
CA ASN A 274 -8.81 -16.65 -23.44
C ASN A 274 -7.95 -16.33 -24.66
N LEU A 275 -7.17 -15.23 -24.62
CA LEU A 275 -6.81 -14.51 -25.85
C LEU A 275 -5.32 -14.50 -26.23
N SER A 276 -4.39 -14.96 -25.38
CA SER A 276 -2.96 -14.94 -25.73
C SER A 276 -2.22 -16.22 -25.36
N ASP A 277 -1.55 -16.82 -26.36
CA ASP A 277 -0.75 -18.04 -26.19
C ASP A 277 0.60 -17.75 -25.49
N ASN A 278 0.98 -16.47 -25.37
CA ASN A 278 2.17 -16.00 -24.63
C ASN A 278 1.93 -15.82 -23.13
N ALA A 279 0.72 -16.12 -22.64
CA ALA A 279 0.34 -16.04 -21.23
C ALA A 279 0.57 -14.69 -20.54
N TRP A 280 0.63 -13.57 -21.28
CA TRP A 280 0.80 -12.20 -20.74
C TRP A 280 -0.24 -11.83 -19.67
N TRP A 281 -1.40 -12.47 -19.71
CA TRP A 281 -2.43 -12.30 -18.69
C TRP A 281 -2.01 -12.75 -17.28
N ASN A 282 -1.02 -13.65 -17.18
CA ASN A 282 -0.33 -13.96 -15.92
C ASN A 282 0.63 -12.83 -15.59
N ARG A 283 0.15 -11.83 -14.85
CA ARG A 283 0.90 -10.60 -14.55
C ARG A 283 1.47 -10.67 -13.14
N ALA A 284 2.51 -11.47 -12.93
CA ALA A 284 3.17 -11.62 -11.62
C ALA A 284 3.89 -10.33 -11.19
N PHE A 285 4.72 -9.76 -12.07
CA PHE A 285 5.49 -8.55 -11.77
C PHE A 285 4.67 -7.27 -11.99
N PRO A 286 4.64 -6.32 -11.03
CA PRO A 286 5.08 -6.39 -9.64
C PRO A 286 4.00 -7.02 -8.75
N SER A 287 4.34 -7.37 -7.50
CA SER A 287 3.38 -8.03 -6.60
C SER A 287 2.29 -7.08 -6.07
N GLY A 288 1.04 -7.38 -6.45
CA GLY A 288 -0.14 -6.66 -5.98
C GLY A 288 -0.41 -6.86 -4.49
N HIS A 289 -0.33 -8.12 -4.03
CA HIS A 289 -0.54 -8.48 -2.62
C HIS A 289 0.48 -7.82 -1.68
N THR A 290 1.77 -7.85 -2.05
CA THR A 290 2.84 -7.20 -1.26
C THR A 290 2.61 -5.70 -1.17
N THR A 291 2.30 -5.08 -2.31
CA THR A 291 2.05 -3.64 -2.39
C THR A 291 0.77 -3.23 -1.64
N SER A 292 -0.30 -4.04 -1.68
CA SER A 292 -1.54 -3.85 -0.92
C SER A 292 -1.32 -3.93 0.60
N ASN A 293 -0.49 -4.87 1.05
CA ASN A 293 -0.13 -4.98 2.46
C ASN A 293 0.71 -3.75 2.91
N PHE A 294 1.60 -3.26 2.05
CA PHE A 294 2.27 -1.98 2.27
C PHE A 294 1.33 -0.77 2.24
N ALA A 295 0.29 -0.77 1.39
CA ALA A 295 -0.72 0.28 1.36
C ALA A 295 -1.44 0.36 2.71
N ALA A 296 -1.72 -0.78 3.35
CA ALA A 296 -2.25 -0.81 4.71
C ALA A 296 -1.32 -0.15 5.75
N PHE A 297 0.00 -0.15 5.50
CA PHE A 297 0.99 0.56 6.32
C PHE A 297 1.00 2.07 6.10
N GLY A 298 0.20 2.60 5.16
CA GLY A 298 -0.06 4.03 5.04
C GLY A 298 -0.51 4.66 6.37
N LEU A 299 -1.15 3.89 7.28
CA LEU A 299 -1.51 4.35 8.62
C LEU A 299 -0.31 4.84 9.46
N TRP A 300 0.91 4.46 9.11
CA TRP A 300 2.12 4.91 9.80
C TRP A 300 2.37 6.41 9.68
N PHE A 301 1.92 7.05 8.60
CA PHE A 301 1.99 8.51 8.48
C PHE A 301 1.28 9.21 9.66
N CYS A 302 0.19 8.62 10.17
CA CYS A 302 -0.56 9.16 11.32
C CYS A 302 0.13 8.87 12.68
N PHE A 303 1.15 8.01 12.72
CA PHE A 303 1.86 7.65 13.96
C PHE A 303 3.21 8.34 14.13
N LEU A 304 3.79 8.85 13.03
CA LEU A 304 5.16 9.33 12.96
C LEU A 304 5.20 10.84 12.66
N GLY A 305 6.24 11.54 13.15
CA GLY A 305 6.43 12.99 12.92
C GLY A 305 6.96 13.73 14.14
N GLU A 306 8.29 13.93 14.21
CA GLU A 306 8.95 14.61 15.33
C GLU A 306 8.46 16.05 15.50
N HIS A 307 8.29 16.79 14.40
CA HIS A 307 7.79 18.18 14.40
C HIS A 307 6.28 18.30 14.71
N LYS A 308 5.59 17.18 14.95
CA LYS A 308 4.15 17.12 15.25
C LYS A 308 3.88 16.79 16.72
N GLY A 309 4.90 16.81 17.59
CA GLY A 309 4.74 16.54 19.03
C GLY A 309 4.32 15.10 19.37
N ARG A 310 4.33 14.18 18.40
CA ARG A 310 3.86 12.80 18.59
C ARG A 310 4.92 11.94 19.25
N LYS A 311 4.53 11.23 20.32
CA LYS A 311 5.39 10.26 21.00
C LYS A 311 5.26 8.87 20.39
N LEU A 312 6.40 8.25 20.06
CA LEU A 312 6.49 6.85 19.66
C LEU A 312 6.52 5.98 20.93
N THR A 313 5.37 5.42 21.30
CA THR A 313 5.21 4.57 22.49
C THR A 313 5.56 3.12 22.18
N ASN A 314 5.85 2.30 23.19
CA ASN A 314 6.16 0.88 23.00
C ASN A 314 5.00 0.12 22.31
N LYS A 315 3.75 0.49 22.60
CA LYS A 315 2.56 -0.08 21.92
C LYS A 315 2.58 0.21 20.42
N LYS A 316 2.93 1.44 20.01
CA LYS A 316 3.08 1.80 18.59
C LYS A 316 4.22 1.04 17.94
N ILE A 317 5.36 0.89 18.62
CA ILE A 317 6.49 0.09 18.12
C ILE A 317 6.08 -1.37 17.93
N ALA A 318 5.37 -1.97 18.89
CA ALA A 318 4.91 -3.35 18.78
C ALA A 318 3.98 -3.54 17.57
N VAL A 319 3.06 -2.61 17.32
CA VAL A 319 2.20 -2.63 16.12
C VAL A 319 3.03 -2.55 14.85
N LEU A 320 4.03 -1.65 14.79
CA LEU A 320 4.92 -1.52 13.63
C LEU A 320 5.71 -2.81 13.37
N VAL A 321 6.26 -3.42 14.42
CA VAL A 321 6.98 -4.71 14.32
C VAL A 321 6.03 -5.82 13.83
N PHE A 322 4.82 -5.89 14.38
CA PHE A 322 3.81 -6.85 13.94
C PHE A 322 3.47 -6.68 12.46
N CYS A 323 3.32 -5.43 11.99
CA CYS A 323 3.13 -5.14 10.58
C CYS A 323 4.30 -5.66 9.73
N PHE A 324 5.56 -5.44 10.13
CA PHE A 324 6.70 -6.00 9.40
C PHE A 324 6.69 -7.53 9.36
N LEU A 325 6.32 -8.20 10.45
CA LEU A 325 6.17 -9.66 10.46
C LEU A 325 5.07 -10.12 9.49
N LEU A 326 3.93 -9.43 9.48
CA LEU A 326 2.82 -9.73 8.58
C LEU A 326 3.22 -9.56 7.11
N LEU A 327 4.00 -8.51 6.79
CA LEU A 327 4.52 -8.28 5.45
C LEU A 327 5.47 -9.40 5.00
N ASN A 328 6.43 -9.78 5.86
CA ASN A 328 7.34 -10.87 5.52
C ASN A 328 6.57 -12.18 5.35
N SER A 329 5.59 -12.44 6.21
CA SER A 329 4.72 -13.60 6.07
C SER A 329 3.98 -13.62 4.75
N MET A 330 3.45 -12.48 4.28
CA MET A 330 2.81 -12.35 2.97
C MET A 330 3.78 -12.67 1.82
N LYS A 331 5.00 -12.14 1.88
CA LYS A 331 6.00 -12.36 0.83
C LYS A 331 6.35 -13.84 0.72
N PHE A 332 6.68 -14.46 1.84
CA PHE A 332 7.03 -15.88 1.85
C PHE A 332 5.85 -16.77 1.46
N SER A 333 4.62 -16.44 1.88
CA SER A 333 3.46 -17.24 1.49
C SER A 333 3.28 -17.24 -0.02
N LEU A 334 3.45 -16.10 -0.70
CA LEU A 334 3.31 -16.01 -2.15
C LEU A 334 4.39 -16.79 -2.92
N MET A 335 5.60 -16.88 -2.37
CA MET A 335 6.68 -17.71 -2.94
C MET A 335 6.38 -19.19 -2.78
N VAL A 336 6.00 -19.63 -1.58
CA VAL A 336 5.61 -21.03 -1.34
C VAL A 336 4.38 -21.40 -2.17
N TYR A 337 3.47 -20.46 -2.37
CA TYR A 337 2.29 -20.62 -3.21
C TYR A 337 2.61 -20.80 -4.70
N ARG A 338 3.84 -20.45 -5.13
CA ARG A 338 4.28 -20.42 -6.54
C ARG A 338 3.63 -19.31 -7.37
N PHE A 339 3.03 -18.31 -6.70
CA PHE A 339 2.30 -17.21 -7.33
C PHE A 339 3.07 -15.88 -7.30
N HIS A 340 4.38 -15.90 -7.04
CA HIS A 340 5.28 -14.77 -7.29
C HIS A 340 6.74 -15.22 -7.29
N TRP A 341 7.57 -14.42 -7.94
CA TRP A 341 9.02 -14.49 -7.86
C TRP A 341 9.55 -13.64 -6.71
N LEU A 342 10.75 -13.94 -6.19
CA LEU A 342 11.32 -13.12 -5.13
C LEU A 342 11.62 -11.71 -5.65
N SER A 343 12.10 -11.57 -6.88
CA SER A 343 12.31 -10.26 -7.50
C SER A 343 11.02 -9.41 -7.58
N ASP A 344 9.85 -10.00 -7.86
CA ASP A 344 8.56 -9.28 -7.85
C ASP A 344 8.26 -8.68 -6.48
N LEU A 345 8.50 -9.47 -5.43
CA LEU A 345 8.19 -9.14 -4.05
C LEU A 345 9.16 -8.09 -3.50
N GLU A 346 10.45 -8.22 -3.80
CA GLU A 346 11.46 -7.26 -3.36
C GLU A 346 11.38 -5.95 -4.13
N PHE A 347 11.09 -5.96 -5.44
CA PHE A 347 10.83 -4.75 -6.19
C PHE A 347 9.66 -3.95 -5.58
N SER A 348 8.52 -4.61 -5.36
CA SER A 348 7.37 -4.00 -4.68
C SER A 348 7.75 -3.44 -3.31
N THR A 349 8.55 -4.18 -2.54
CA THR A 349 9.02 -3.77 -1.21
C THR A 349 9.89 -2.50 -1.26
N ILE A 350 10.89 -2.48 -2.14
CA ILE A 350 11.80 -1.35 -2.34
C ILE A 350 11.00 -0.12 -2.78
N PHE A 351 10.14 -0.27 -3.80
CA PHE A 351 9.31 0.81 -4.31
C PHE A 351 8.43 1.39 -3.20
N SER A 352 7.74 0.54 -2.44
CA SER A 352 6.89 0.95 -1.32
C SER A 352 7.67 1.74 -0.27
N ILE A 353 8.85 1.28 0.15
CA ILE A 353 9.64 2.00 1.16
C ILE A 353 10.15 3.34 0.62
N LEU A 354 10.63 3.41 -0.62
CA LEU A 354 11.12 4.65 -1.24
C LEU A 354 10.01 5.69 -1.45
N MET A 355 8.76 5.26 -1.62
CA MET A 355 7.63 6.18 -1.75
C MET A 355 7.24 6.87 -0.45
N ILE A 356 7.62 6.36 0.72
CA ILE A 356 7.35 7.03 2.00
C ILE A 356 8.00 8.43 2.09
N PRO A 357 9.33 8.59 1.92
CA PRO A 357 9.96 9.90 1.93
C PRO A 357 9.55 10.76 0.71
N ALA A 358 9.31 10.15 -0.45
CA ALA A 358 8.87 10.89 -1.65
C ALA A 358 7.51 11.57 -1.44
N VAL A 359 6.51 10.81 -0.96
CA VAL A 359 5.17 11.34 -0.65
C VAL A 359 5.23 12.37 0.46
N ASN A 360 6.00 12.12 1.53
CA ASN A 360 6.20 13.11 2.59
C ASN A 360 6.72 14.44 2.02
N SER A 361 7.80 14.39 1.24
CA SER A 361 8.41 15.60 0.68
C SER A 361 7.48 16.32 -0.29
N LEU A 362 6.73 15.59 -1.11
CA LEU A 362 5.79 16.17 -2.06
C LEU A 362 4.63 16.86 -1.32
N VAL A 363 3.97 16.16 -0.40
CA VAL A 363 2.84 16.73 0.34
C VAL A 363 3.30 17.87 1.23
N ASP A 364 4.38 17.74 1.99
CA ASP A 364 4.84 18.81 2.89
C ASP A 364 5.19 20.08 2.11
N LYS A 365 5.83 19.96 0.95
CA LYS A 365 6.15 21.10 0.09
C LYS A 365 4.90 21.79 -0.45
N HIS A 366 3.96 21.03 -1.02
CA HIS A 366 2.80 21.60 -1.71
C HIS A 366 1.70 22.02 -0.73
N MET A 367 1.39 21.20 0.27
CA MET A 367 0.38 21.51 1.28
C MET A 367 0.81 22.72 2.12
N THR A 368 2.07 22.80 2.56
CA THR A 368 2.55 23.99 3.27
C THR A 368 2.49 25.24 2.40
N TYR A 369 2.83 25.13 1.11
CA TYR A 369 2.66 26.26 0.18
C TYR A 369 1.20 26.76 0.14
N PHE A 370 0.22 25.86 -0.04
CA PHE A 370 -1.18 26.24 -0.12
C PHE A 370 -1.75 26.75 1.21
N ILE A 371 -1.40 26.11 2.33
CA ILE A 371 -1.78 26.58 3.67
C ILE A 371 -1.22 27.98 3.91
N ASN A 372 0.05 28.21 3.58
CA ASN A 372 0.68 29.50 3.80
C ASN A 372 0.04 30.57 2.93
N LEU A 373 -0.19 30.25 1.65
CA LEU A 373 -0.87 31.15 0.72
C LEU A 373 -2.27 31.54 1.22
N PHE A 374 -3.02 30.58 1.76
CA PHE A 374 -4.33 30.84 2.35
C PHE A 374 -4.22 31.73 3.60
N LYS A 375 -3.33 31.40 4.53
CA LYS A 375 -3.12 32.20 5.76
C LYS A 375 -2.68 33.63 5.46
N THR A 376 -1.78 33.83 4.51
CA THR A 376 -1.28 35.17 4.19
C THR A 376 -2.27 35.98 3.37
N ARG A 377 -2.96 35.38 2.38
CA ARG A 377 -3.90 36.10 1.52
C ARG A 377 -5.29 36.26 2.13
N ALA A 378 -5.87 35.17 2.64
CA ALA A 378 -7.23 35.17 3.16
C ALA A 378 -7.29 35.64 4.61
N LEU A 379 -6.34 35.18 5.46
CA LEU A 379 -6.34 35.51 6.89
C LEU A 379 -5.42 36.69 7.24
N LYS A 380 -4.66 37.23 6.28
CA LYS A 380 -3.69 38.33 6.48
C LYS A 380 -2.69 38.07 7.60
N GLN A 381 -2.33 36.81 7.83
CA GLN A 381 -1.36 36.39 8.86
C GLN A 381 0.06 36.44 8.31
N THR A 382 1.02 36.86 9.12
CA THR A 382 2.45 36.66 8.87
C THR A 382 2.86 35.26 9.31
N ILE A 383 3.76 34.63 8.56
CA ILE A 383 4.22 33.26 8.83
C ILE A 383 5.74 33.29 8.96
N PRO A 384 6.27 33.14 10.18
CA PRO A 384 7.70 33.16 10.39
C PRO A 384 8.36 31.94 9.74
N GLY A 385 9.40 32.19 8.97
CA GLY A 385 10.25 31.20 8.32
C GLY A 385 11.68 31.30 8.84
N VAL A 386 12.36 30.15 8.86
CA VAL A 386 13.77 30.07 9.22
C VAL A 386 14.55 29.39 8.10
N VAL A 387 15.77 29.88 7.88
CA VAL A 387 16.70 29.32 6.92
C VAL A 387 17.79 28.59 7.68
N ILE A 388 17.98 27.32 7.36
CA ILE A 388 19.06 26.51 7.95
C ILE A 388 20.11 26.31 6.88
N GLU A 389 21.22 27.03 7.01
CA GLU A 389 22.35 26.91 6.10
C GLU A 389 23.09 25.58 6.27
N THR A 390 23.66 25.09 5.17
CA THR A 390 24.46 23.87 5.10
C THR A 390 25.67 24.13 4.22
N LYS A 391 26.65 23.22 4.23
CA LYS A 391 27.87 23.35 3.41
C LYS A 391 27.59 23.57 1.91
N ASN A 392 26.51 22.98 1.39
CA ASN A 392 26.21 22.94 -0.05
C ASN A 392 24.95 23.74 -0.46
N GLY A 393 24.33 24.47 0.47
CA GLY A 393 23.05 25.13 0.23
C GLY A 393 22.29 25.45 1.50
N PHE A 394 20.97 25.57 1.43
CA PHE A 394 20.14 25.88 2.60
C PHE A 394 18.80 25.14 2.57
N TYR A 395 18.26 24.86 3.76
CA TYR A 395 16.88 24.42 3.93
C TYR A 395 15.99 25.62 4.25
N LEU A 396 14.90 25.76 3.49
CA LEU A 396 13.80 26.64 3.87
C LEU A 396 12.89 25.88 4.84
N CYS A 397 12.65 26.46 6.00
CA CYS A 397 11.84 25.88 7.05
C CYS A 397 10.76 26.86 7.52
N MET A 398 9.67 26.32 8.06
CA MET A 398 8.60 27.09 8.70
C MET A 398 8.51 26.71 10.17
N TYR A 399 8.30 27.70 11.03
CA TYR A 399 8.09 27.45 12.45
C TYR A 399 6.77 26.74 12.72
N LYS A 400 6.81 25.81 13.66
CA LYS A 400 5.70 25.04 14.20
C LYS A 400 5.81 25.04 15.73
N GLU A 401 4.70 24.74 16.39
CA GLU A 401 4.63 24.66 17.86
C GLU A 401 5.68 23.69 18.45
N PHE A 402 6.02 22.61 17.74
CA PHE A 402 6.95 21.58 18.20
C PHE A 402 8.28 21.55 17.41
N GLY A 403 8.70 22.67 16.82
CA GLY A 403 9.98 22.81 16.11
C GLY A 403 9.84 23.46 14.75
N TYR A 404 10.65 23.04 13.78
CA TYR A 404 10.60 23.55 12.40
C TYR A 404 10.27 22.45 11.39
N GLN A 405 9.39 22.75 10.44
CA GLN A 405 9.08 21.87 9.32
C GLN A 405 9.95 22.25 8.13
N LYS A 406 10.75 21.31 7.64
CA LYS A 406 11.53 21.48 6.41
C LYS A 406 10.59 21.49 5.21
N ILE A 407 10.66 22.54 4.39
CA ILE A 407 9.82 22.69 3.19
C ILE A 407 10.58 22.22 1.94
N SER A 408 11.79 22.75 1.73
CA SER A 408 12.60 22.41 0.55
C SER A 408 14.07 22.72 0.80
N TYR A 409 14.93 21.90 0.22
CA TYR A 409 16.37 22.16 0.13
C TYR A 409 16.69 22.90 -1.18
N TYR A 410 17.65 23.82 -1.12
CA TYR A 410 18.15 24.54 -2.29
C TYR A 410 19.67 24.52 -2.30
N ILE A 411 20.24 23.96 -3.37
CA ILE A 411 21.68 24.05 -3.64
C ILE A 411 22.00 25.51 -3.96
N SER A 412 22.99 26.08 -3.30
CA SER A 412 23.42 27.44 -3.57
C SER A 412 24.94 27.58 -3.42
N PRO A 413 25.68 27.90 -4.50
CA PRO A 413 27.03 28.38 -4.35
C PRO A 413 27.00 29.73 -3.63
N LYS A 414 27.89 29.91 -2.65
CA LYS A 414 27.90 30.95 -1.59
C LYS A 414 27.61 32.40 -2.03
N LYS A 415 27.80 32.77 -3.31
CA LYS A 415 27.61 34.15 -3.82
C LYS A 415 26.15 34.55 -4.14
N SER A 416 25.19 33.62 -4.13
CA SER A 416 23.77 33.91 -4.47
C SER A 416 22.77 33.61 -3.33
N ALA A 417 23.26 33.35 -2.11
CA ALA A 417 22.42 32.89 -1.01
C ALA A 417 21.34 33.90 -0.58
N PRO A 418 21.62 35.20 -0.34
CA PRO A 418 20.63 36.12 0.24
C PRO A 418 19.44 36.42 -0.69
N GLU A 419 19.70 36.76 -1.96
CA GLU A 419 18.64 37.02 -2.94
C GLU A 419 17.81 35.77 -3.22
N LYS A 420 18.47 34.62 -3.33
CA LYS A 420 17.78 33.34 -3.56
C LYS A 420 16.94 32.97 -2.34
N ILE A 421 17.44 33.17 -1.13
CA ILE A 421 16.69 32.98 0.12
C ILE A 421 15.45 33.88 0.13
N SER A 422 15.61 35.19 -0.06
CA SER A 422 14.51 36.16 -0.07
C SER A 422 13.44 35.80 -1.12
N LYS A 423 13.87 35.48 -2.36
CA LYS A 423 12.96 35.04 -3.43
C LYS A 423 12.20 33.76 -3.05
N LYS A 424 12.85 32.79 -2.38
CA LYS A 424 12.20 31.55 -1.94
C LYS A 424 11.27 31.79 -0.75
N MET A 425 11.65 32.58 0.24
CA MET A 425 10.76 32.95 1.35
C MET A 425 9.50 33.63 0.84
N LYS A 426 9.64 34.62 -0.05
CA LYS A 426 8.51 35.30 -0.69
C LYS A 426 7.61 34.32 -1.46
N LYS A 427 8.20 33.36 -2.18
CA LYS A 427 7.43 32.31 -2.88
C LYS A 427 6.55 31.50 -1.92
N PHE A 428 7.03 31.18 -0.72
CA PHE A 428 6.29 30.39 0.27
C PHE A 428 5.49 31.25 1.26
N SER A 429 5.36 32.55 0.99
CA SER A 429 4.72 33.54 1.86
C SER A 429 5.28 33.53 3.29
N LEU A 430 6.59 33.36 3.43
CA LEU A 430 7.30 33.37 4.70
C LEU A 430 7.96 34.72 4.92
N THR A 431 7.91 35.20 6.16
CA THR A 431 8.69 36.34 6.64
C THR A 431 9.93 35.81 7.36
N GLN A 432 11.09 36.42 7.13
CA GLN A 432 12.28 36.07 7.89
C GLN A 432 12.04 36.49 9.34
N ASP A 433 12.21 35.56 10.28
CA ASP A 433 12.42 35.98 11.67
C ASP A 433 13.79 36.65 11.75
N GLU A 434 13.83 37.87 12.30
CA GLU A 434 15.06 38.62 12.56
C GLU A 434 15.89 38.00 13.69
#